data_AF-A0A845GEC2-F1
#
_entry.id   AF-A0A845GEC2-F1
#
_cell.length_a   1.000
_cell.length_b   1.000
_cell.length_c   1.000
_cell.angle_alpha   90.00
_cell.angle_beta   90.00
_cell.angle_gamma   90.00
#
_symmetry.space_group_name_H-M   'P 1'
#
loop_
_entity.id
_entity.type
_entity.pdbx_description
1 polymer ?
#
loop_
_entity_poly.entity_id
_entity_poly.type
_entity_poly.pdbx_seq_one_letter_code
_entity_poly.pdbx_strand_id
1 'polypeptide(L)' 'MELTDAQRRVLQWIGNGWTTEPGGGARVLVNGKRICNTDTMMALARAGLAVKDDRGCWSATGKGKSVAGQLSL' A
#
# COMPACT_ATOMS: atom_id res chain seq x y z
N MET A 1 12.71 1.92 -11.21
CA MET A 1 11.26 1.65 -11.20
C MET A 1 10.59 2.95 -10.82
N GLU A 2 9.82 3.53 -11.74
CA GLU A 2 9.05 4.75 -11.49
C GLU A 2 7.70 4.35 -10.87
N LEU A 3 7.36 4.90 -9.70
CA LEU A 3 6.04 4.72 -9.10
C LEU A 3 5.08 5.76 -9.68
N THR A 4 3.84 5.39 -9.96
CA THR A 4 2.80 6.39 -10.28
C THR A 4 2.44 7.21 -9.04
N ASP A 5 1.83 8.37 -9.21
CA ASP A 5 1.43 9.22 -8.07
C ASP A 5 0.45 8.49 -7.12
N ALA A 6 -0.44 7.67 -7.67
CA ALA A 6 -1.32 6.81 -6.90
C ALA A 6 -0.53 5.78 -6.08
N GLN A 7 0.48 5.14 -6.66
CA GLN A 7 1.34 4.19 -5.97
C GLN A 7 2.19 4.86 -4.89
N ARG A 8 2.77 6.04 -5.16
CA ARG A 8 3.53 6.83 -4.17
C ARG A 8 2.65 7.20 -2.99
N ARG A 9 1.45 7.73 -3.23
CA ARG A 9 0.51 8.14 -2.19
C ARG A 9 0.09 6.96 -1.31
N VAL A 10 -0.23 5.81 -1.91
CA VAL A 10 -0.58 4.60 -1.16
C VAL A 10 0.60 4.10 -0.34
N LEU A 11 1.80 4.07 -0.94
CA LEU A 11 3.02 3.62 -0.27
C LEU A 11 3.39 4.50 0.93
N GLN A 12 3.15 5.81 0.87
CA GLN A 12 3.30 6.71 2.02
C GLN A 12 2.37 6.32 3.19
N TRP A 13 1.14 5.87 2.92
CA TRP A 13 0.22 5.47 3.99
C TRP A 13 0.71 4.17 4.65
N ILE A 14 0.86 3.11 3.86
CA ILE A 14 1.27 1.80 4.40
C ILE A 14 2.71 1.79 4.94
N GLY A 15 3.58 2.64 4.39
CA GLY A 15 4.98 2.79 4.80
C GLY A 15 5.11 3.48 6.16
N ASN A 16 4.20 4.38 6.50
CA ASN A 16 4.10 5.00 7.83
C ASN A 16 3.44 4.09 8.89
N GLY A 17 3.27 2.80 8.60
CA GLY A 17 2.75 1.81 9.56
C GLY A 17 1.23 1.66 9.57
N TRP A 18 0.51 2.33 8.65
CA TRP A 18 -0.93 2.17 8.54
C TRP A 18 -1.25 0.82 7.88
N THR A 19 -2.14 0.05 8.49
CA THR A 19 -2.62 -1.22 7.93
C THR A 19 -3.93 -0.99 7.22
N THR A 20 -4.11 -1.59 6.05
CA THR A 20 -5.37 -1.45 5.30
C THR A 20 -6.41 -2.45 5.79
N GLU A 21 -7.67 -2.10 5.69
CA GLU A 21 -8.79 -3.01 5.92
C GLU A 21 -9.22 -3.66 4.60
N PRO A 22 -9.70 -4.92 4.62
CA PRO A 22 -10.32 -5.54 3.47
C PRO A 22 -11.64 -4.81 3.15
N GLY A 23 -11.65 -4.05 2.05
CA GLY A 23 -12.87 -3.43 1.53
C GLY A 23 -13.67 -4.42 0.68
N GLY A 24 -14.98 -4.23 0.60
CA GLY A 24 -15.81 -4.99 -0.34
C GLY A 24 -15.38 -4.78 -1.80
N GLY A 25 -15.19 -5.89 -2.52
CA GLY A 25 -14.73 -5.89 -3.92
C GLY A 25 -13.25 -5.50 -4.07
N ALA A 26 -12.94 -4.70 -5.09
CA ALA A 26 -11.56 -4.27 -5.38
C ALA A 26 -11.11 -3.03 -4.58
N ARG A 27 -11.71 -2.73 -3.42
CA ARG A 27 -11.45 -1.51 -2.65
C ARG A 27 -10.48 -1.80 -1.52
N VAL A 28 -9.52 -0.90 -1.32
CA VAL A 28 -8.59 -0.95 -0.20
C VAL A 28 -8.88 0.26 0.67
N LEU A 29 -9.15 0.00 1.95
CA LEU A 29 -9.61 1.01 2.90
C LEU A 29 -8.53 1.25 3.96
N VAL A 30 -8.46 2.46 4.49
CA VAL A 30 -7.75 2.78 5.73
C VAL A 30 -8.69 3.63 6.57
N ASN A 31 -8.97 3.19 7.81
CA ASN A 31 -9.95 3.80 8.71
C ASN A 31 -11.31 4.04 8.02
N GLY A 32 -11.83 3.04 7.30
CA GLY A 32 -13.09 3.13 6.56
C GLY A 32 -13.08 4.03 5.31
N LYS A 33 -11.99 4.73 5.00
CA LYS A 33 -11.87 5.55 3.78
C LYS A 33 -11.15 4.78 2.68
N ARG A 34 -11.71 4.80 1.47
CA ARG A 34 -11.04 4.21 0.30
C ARG A 34 -9.80 5.01 -0.06
N ILE A 35 -8.66 4.34 -0.08
CA ILE A 35 -7.37 4.94 -0.45
C ILE A 35 -6.92 4.53 -1.87
N CYS A 36 -7.26 3.31 -2.30
CA CYS A 36 -6.92 2.82 -3.64
C CYS A 36 -7.77 1.59 -4.01
N ASN A 37 -7.38 0.91 -5.09
CA ASN A 37 -7.91 -0.39 -5.48
C ASN A 37 -6.89 -1.52 -5.26
N THR A 38 -7.37 -2.76 -5.29
CA THR A 38 -6.54 -3.96 -5.14
C THR A 38 -5.46 -4.05 -6.22
N ASP A 39 -5.71 -3.60 -7.45
CA ASP A 39 -4.72 -3.62 -8.53
C ASP A 39 -3.49 -2.77 -8.22
N THR A 40 -3.70 -1.59 -7.60
CA THR A 40 -2.60 -0.73 -7.14
C THR A 40 -1.75 -1.44 -6.09
N MET A 41 -2.39 -2.14 -5.15
CA MET A 41 -1.69 -2.91 -4.12
C MET A 41 -0.95 -4.11 -4.70
N MET A 42 -1.55 -4.80 -5.67
CA MET A 42 -0.92 -5.90 -6.39
C MET A 42 0.31 -5.43 -7.18
N ALA A 43 0.27 -4.24 -7.77
CA ALA A 43 1.43 -3.65 -8.43
C ALA A 43 2.57 -3.37 -7.43
N LEU A 44 2.25 -2.80 -6.25
CA LEU A 44 3.23 -2.62 -5.17
C LEU A 44 3.76 -3.95 -4.63
N ALA A 45 2.93 -4.99 -4.58
CA ALA A 45 3.33 -6.33 -4.16
C ALA A 45 4.31 -6.98 -5.15
N ARG A 46 4.02 -6.87 -6.45
CA ARG A 46 4.93 -7.32 -7.53
C ARG A 46 6.28 -6.59 -7.48
N ALA A 47 6.30 -5.35 -6.99
CA ALA A 47 7.52 -4.58 -6.76
C ALA A 47 8.29 -4.96 -5.48
N GLY A 48 7.71 -5.84 -4.65
CA GLY A 48 8.22 -6.21 -3.32
C GLY A 48 8.06 -5.11 -2.27
N LEU A 49 7.16 -4.15 -2.49
CA LEU A 49 6.95 -2.99 -1.61
C LEU A 49 5.76 -3.16 -0.65
N ALA A 50 4.81 -4.02 -1.01
CA ALA A 50 3.65 -4.33 -0.18
C ALA A 50 3.46 -5.85 -0.03
N VAL A 51 2.80 -6.26 1.04
CA VAL A 51 2.40 -7.66 1.28
C VAL A 51 0.95 -7.70 1.77
N LYS A 52 0.24 -8.75 1.38
CA LYS A 52 -1.13 -9.04 1.84
C LYS A 52 -1.07 -10.19 2.84
N ASP A 53 -1.74 -10.04 3.97
CA ASP A 53 -1.88 -11.10 4.96
C ASP A 53 -3.08 -12.02 4.68
N ASP A 54 -3.23 -13.08 5.48
CA ASP A 54 -4.32 -14.06 5.37
C ASP A 54 -5.70 -13.47 5.65
N ARG A 55 -5.76 -12.32 6.33
CA ARG A 55 -7.01 -11.56 6.60
C ARG A 55 -7.37 -10.63 5.46
N GLY A 56 -6.51 -10.54 4.45
CA GLY A 56 -6.65 -9.68 3.30
C GLY A 56 -6.28 -8.21 3.55
N CYS A 57 -5.64 -7.92 4.67
CA CYS A 57 -5.07 -6.62 4.99
C CYS A 57 -3.73 -6.46 4.27
N TRP A 58 -3.42 -5.24 3.87
CA TRP A 58 -2.16 -4.90 3.24
C TRP A 58 -1.28 -4.07 4.17
N SER A 59 0.02 -4.31 4.07
CA SER A 59 1.06 -3.56 4.78
C SER A 59 2.30 -3.38 3.91
N ALA A 60 3.14 -2.40 4.24
CA ALA A 60 4.42 -2.22 3.58
C ALA A 60 5.44 -3.27 4.04
N THR A 61 6.21 -3.81 3.10
CA THR A 61 7.41 -4.60 3.42
C THR A 61 8.52 -3.70 3.99
N GLY A 62 9.61 -4.28 4.49
CA GLY A 62 10.79 -3.49 4.89
C GLY A 62 11.28 -2.57 3.77
N LYS A 63 11.37 -3.09 2.54
CA LYS A 63 11.70 -2.30 1.34
C LYS A 63 10.67 -1.20 1.08
N GLY A 64 9.37 -1.50 1.21
CA GLY A 64 8.29 -0.53 1.08
C GLY A 64 8.42 0.64 2.05
N LYS A 65 8.74 0.36 3.32
CA LYS A 65 8.98 1.38 4.36
C LYS A 65 10.19 2.26 4.02
N SER A 66 11.30 1.67 3.56
CA SER A 66 12.48 2.44 3.15
C SER A 66 12.17 3.38 1.98
N VAL A 67 11.44 2.89 0.96
CA VAL A 67 11.03 3.72 -0.18
C VAL A 67 10.04 4.81 0.25
N ALA A 68 9.09 4.49 1.13
CA ALA A 68 8.18 5.49 1.69
C ALA A 68 8.94 6.61 2.43
N GLY A 69 9.96 6.27 3.22
CA GLY A 69 10.81 7.25 3.90
C GLY A 69 11.58 8.16 2.94
N GLN A 70 12.02 7.62 1.80
CA GLN A 70 12.66 8.43 0.74
C GLN A 70 11.67 9.34 -0.01
N LEU A 71 10.38 8.97 -0.08
CA LEU A 71 9.32 9.78 -0.68
C LEU A 71 8.75 10.85 0.28
N SER A 72 9.17 10.84 1.55
CA SER A 72 8.79 11.83 2.57
C SER A 72 9.89 12.87 2.84
N LEU A 73 10.98 12.82 2.05
CA LEU A 73 11.96 13.89 1.87
C LEU A 73 11.55 14.78 0.69
#